data_AF-A0AAU5L664-F1
#
_entry.id   AF-A0AAU5L664-F1
#
_cell.length_a   1.000
_cell.length_b   1.000
_cell.length_c   1.000
_cell.angle_alpha   90.00
_cell.angle_beta   90.00
_cell.angle_gamma   90.00
#
_symmetry.space_group_name_H-M   'P 1'
#
loop_
_entity.id
_entity.type
_entity.pdbx_description
1 polymer ?
#
loop_
_entity_poly.entity_id
_entity_poly.type
_entity_poly.pdbx_seq_one_letter_code
_entity_poly.pdbx_strand_id
1 'polypeptide(L)'
;MTEANRPPMVKRQCPAVVTLPQSDVDHFNSLPHAAFMMEQHLRCELVAGHESTHCALVQGVGNDLHWASWPVYTVELAPRCPAEAGLKGPEHVREPDFCLLREGHPGDHFGETWF
;
A
#
# COMPACT_ATOMS: atom_id res chain seq x y z
N MET A 1 -12.22 34.79 14.99
CA MET A 1 -10.75 34.59 14.98
C MET A 1 -10.47 33.69 16.17
N THR A 2 -9.97 32.46 16.09
CA THR A 2 -9.40 31.66 15.00
C THR A 2 -9.33 30.22 15.55
N GLU A 3 -9.47 29.21 14.68
CA GLU A 3 -8.81 27.89 14.69
C GLU A 3 -8.43 27.23 16.05
N ALA A 4 -8.71 25.98 16.36
CA ALA A 4 -8.96 24.81 15.55
C ALA A 4 -9.54 23.72 16.49
N ASN A 5 -10.69 23.17 16.14
CA ASN A 5 -11.14 21.90 16.70
C ASN A 5 -11.51 20.98 15.54
N ARG A 6 -10.58 20.87 14.59
CA ARG A 6 -10.66 19.83 13.55
C ARG A 6 -10.19 18.55 14.24
N PRO A 7 -11.05 17.54 14.45
CA PRO A 7 -10.60 16.27 15.02
C PRO A 7 -9.43 15.73 14.18
N PRO A 8 -8.49 14.98 14.79
CA PRO A 8 -7.41 14.36 14.02
C PRO A 8 -8.07 13.60 12.88
N MET A 9 -7.75 13.98 11.63
CA MET A 9 -8.22 13.25 10.47
C MET A 9 -7.61 11.86 10.62
N VAL A 10 -8.40 10.91 11.14
CA VAL A 10 -8.13 9.48 11.00
C VAL A 10 -8.01 9.29 9.51
N LYS A 11 -6.78 9.21 8.99
CA LYS A 11 -6.54 9.04 7.57
C LYS A 11 -7.06 7.66 7.22
N ARG A 12 -8.28 7.63 6.70
CA ARG A 12 -8.91 6.39 6.28
C ARG A 12 -8.16 5.91 5.04
N GLN A 13 -7.78 4.66 5.02
CA GLN A 13 -7.30 3.99 3.81
C GLN A 13 -8.36 4.14 2.71
N CYS A 14 -7.93 4.23 1.46
CA CYS A 14 -8.82 4.31 0.32
C CYS A 14 -9.78 3.11 0.31
N PRO A 15 -11.10 3.32 0.15
CA PRO A 15 -12.07 2.24 0.21
C PRO A 15 -12.07 1.36 -1.04
N ALA A 16 -11.37 1.76 -2.11
CA ALA A 16 -11.33 1.04 -3.37
C ALA A 16 -10.75 -0.36 -3.19
N VAL A 17 -11.37 -1.33 -3.85
CA VAL A 17 -10.98 -2.73 -3.84
C VAL A 17 -10.88 -3.22 -5.29
N VAL A 18 -9.96 -4.14 -5.54
CA VAL A 18 -9.88 -4.89 -6.79
C VAL A 18 -9.98 -6.38 -6.49
N THR A 19 -10.65 -7.11 -7.39
CA THR A 19 -10.67 -8.57 -7.41
C THR A 19 -9.60 -9.04 -8.37
N LEU A 20 -8.59 -9.79 -7.89
CA LEU A 20 -7.59 -10.36 -8.79
C LEU A 20 -8.20 -11.48 -9.64
N PRO A 21 -7.75 -11.64 -10.89
CA PRO A 21 -7.99 -12.84 -11.68
C PRO A 21 -7.51 -14.08 -10.92
N GLN A 22 -8.27 -15.18 -10.99
CA GLN A 22 -7.88 -16.44 -10.32
C GLN A 22 -6.50 -16.93 -10.81
N SER A 23 -6.16 -16.70 -12.07
CA SER A 23 -4.84 -17.04 -12.63
C SER A 23 -3.70 -16.35 -11.87
N ASP A 24 -3.89 -15.11 -11.41
CA ASP A 24 -2.86 -14.37 -10.69
C ASP A 24 -2.78 -14.87 -9.25
N VAL A 25 -3.93 -15.13 -8.62
CA VAL A 25 -3.98 -15.72 -7.28
C VAL A 25 -3.24 -17.06 -7.26
N ASP A 26 -3.52 -17.95 -8.22
CA ASP A 26 -2.89 -19.25 -8.33
C ASP A 26 -1.39 -19.12 -8.63
N HIS A 27 -1.03 -18.21 -9.53
CA HIS A 27 0.37 -17.94 -9.88
C HIS A 27 1.17 -17.49 -8.65
N PHE A 28 0.74 -16.44 -7.96
CA PHE A 28 1.47 -15.86 -6.82
C PHE A 28 1.49 -16.80 -5.61
N ASN A 29 0.46 -17.62 -5.39
CA ASN A 29 0.47 -18.66 -4.36
C ASN A 29 1.41 -19.84 -4.69
N SER A 30 1.75 -20.04 -5.97
CA SER A 30 2.68 -21.09 -6.39
C SER A 30 4.15 -20.68 -6.30
N LEU A 31 4.44 -19.39 -6.08
CA LEU A 31 5.81 -18.89 -6.08
C LEU A 31 6.59 -19.39 -4.86
N PRO A 32 7.82 -19.90 -5.05
CA PRO A 32 8.68 -20.24 -3.93
C PRO A 32 9.06 -18.95 -3.18
N HIS A 33 9.07 -19.00 -1.85
CA HIS A 33 9.41 -17.85 -0.99
C HIS A 33 8.47 -16.65 -1.10
N ALA A 34 7.20 -16.88 -1.45
CA ALA A 34 6.14 -15.91 -1.26
C ALA A 34 6.10 -15.44 0.21
N ALA A 35 6.05 -14.13 0.42
CA ALA A 35 6.00 -13.53 1.75
C ALA A 35 4.69 -13.84 2.49
N PHE A 36 3.59 -14.01 1.76
CA PHE A 36 2.27 -14.30 2.34
C PHE A 36 1.36 -15.07 1.36
N MET A 37 0.26 -15.62 1.86
CA MET A 37 -0.78 -16.23 1.03
C MET A 37 -1.65 -15.14 0.39
N MET A 38 -1.96 -15.29 -0.89
CA MET A 38 -2.77 -14.33 -1.62
C MET A 38 -4.24 -14.37 -1.22
N GLU A 39 -4.77 -13.19 -0.93
CA GLU A 39 -6.22 -12.95 -0.93
C GLU A 39 -6.69 -12.52 -2.32
N GLN A 40 -7.88 -12.97 -2.72
CA GLN A 40 -8.46 -12.62 -4.02
C GLN A 40 -8.89 -11.15 -4.11
N HIS A 41 -9.11 -10.49 -2.97
CA HIS A 41 -9.56 -9.10 -2.89
C HIS A 41 -8.48 -8.25 -2.25
N LEU A 42 -7.97 -7.26 -2.99
CA LEU A 42 -7.01 -6.29 -2.46
C LEU A 42 -7.64 -4.93 -2.30
N ARG A 43 -7.44 -4.33 -1.13
CA ARG A 43 -7.82 -2.94 -0.85
C ARG A 43 -6.67 -2.01 -1.23
N CYS A 44 -7.00 -0.86 -1.82
CA CYS A 44 -6.02 0.18 -2.12
C CYS A 44 -5.25 0.60 -0.86
N GLU A 45 -3.92 0.61 -0.91
CA GLU A 45 -3.05 0.97 0.21
C GLU A 45 -2.85 2.49 0.34
N LEU A 46 -3.31 3.27 -0.63
CA LEU A 46 -3.21 4.74 -0.59
C LEU A 46 -4.23 5.35 0.39
N VAL A 47 -3.94 6.57 0.86
CA VAL A 47 -4.86 7.35 1.69
C VAL A 47 -6.10 7.76 0.90
N ALA A 48 -7.27 7.72 1.54
CA ALA A 48 -8.53 8.16 0.93
C ALA A 48 -8.44 9.61 0.42
N GLY A 49 -9.06 9.84 -0.74
CA GLY A 49 -9.04 11.15 -1.41
C GLY A 49 -7.89 11.35 -2.40
N HIS A 50 -7.07 10.31 -2.66
CA HIS A 50 -6.16 10.33 -3.81
C HIS A 50 -6.96 10.29 -5.12
N GLU A 51 -6.55 11.07 -6.13
CA GLU A 51 -7.27 11.22 -7.41
C GLU A 51 -6.69 10.34 -8.54
N SER A 52 -5.72 9.49 -8.21
CA SER A 52 -4.92 8.70 -9.15
C SER A 52 -5.38 7.25 -9.27
N THR A 53 -4.65 6.49 -10.09
CA THR A 53 -4.54 5.03 -10.04
C THR A 53 -4.42 4.54 -8.59
N HIS A 54 -5.23 3.55 -8.25
CA HIS A 54 -5.18 2.80 -7.00
C HIS A 54 -4.10 1.75 -7.06
N CYS A 55 -3.55 1.37 -5.91
CA CYS A 55 -2.57 0.29 -5.85
C CYS A 55 -2.59 -0.49 -4.55
N ALA A 56 -2.12 -1.73 -4.61
CA ALA A 56 -1.93 -2.59 -3.46
C ALA A 56 -0.78 -3.56 -3.72
N LEU A 57 -0.08 -3.99 -2.67
CA LEU A 57 0.93 -5.02 -2.78
C LEU A 57 0.24 -6.36 -3.06
N VAL A 58 0.64 -7.01 -4.14
CA VAL A 58 0.22 -8.37 -4.46
C VAL A 58 1.10 -9.34 -3.71
N GLN A 59 2.41 -9.31 -3.92
CA GLN A 59 3.31 -10.30 -3.31
C GLN A 59 4.74 -9.78 -3.17
N GLY A 60 5.43 -10.20 -2.13
CA GLY A 60 6.89 -10.10 -2.04
C GLY A 60 7.55 -11.46 -2.30
N VAL A 61 8.53 -11.52 -3.18
CA VAL A 61 9.34 -12.72 -3.46
C VAL A 61 10.81 -12.36 -3.34
N GLY A 62 11.43 -12.70 -2.22
CA GLY A 62 12.77 -12.19 -1.89
C GLY A 62 12.76 -10.66 -1.80
N ASN A 63 13.47 -9.98 -2.72
CA ASN A 63 13.50 -8.52 -2.82
C ASN A 63 12.52 -7.95 -3.86
N ASP A 64 11.85 -8.81 -4.62
CA ASP A 64 10.95 -8.43 -5.70
C ASP A 64 9.54 -8.18 -5.15
N LEU A 65 8.98 -7.00 -5.43
CA LEU A 65 7.64 -6.62 -4.99
C LEU A 65 6.72 -6.45 -6.19
N HIS A 66 5.65 -7.24 -6.20
CA HIS A 66 4.62 -7.21 -7.23
C HIS A 66 3.45 -6.36 -6.76
N TRP A 67 3.10 -5.35 -7.54
CA TRP A 67 2.08 -4.36 -7.21
C TRP A 67 0.94 -4.41 -8.20
N ALA A 68 -0.30 -4.44 -7.69
CA ALA A 68 -1.50 -4.28 -8.50
C ALA A 68 -1.80 -2.80 -8.67
N SER A 69 -2.23 -2.42 -9.86
CA SER A 69 -2.66 -1.06 -10.24
C SER A 69 -4.05 -1.13 -10.88
N TRP A 70 -4.96 -0.20 -10.56
CA TRP A 70 -6.29 -0.10 -11.20
C TRP A 70 -6.78 1.36 -11.24
N PRO A 71 -7.66 1.77 -12.17
CA PRO A 71 -8.84 1.04 -12.66
C PRO A 71 -8.61 0.04 -13.79
N VAL A 72 -7.61 0.24 -14.66
CA VAL A 72 -7.19 -0.80 -15.60
C VAL A 72 -6.26 -1.73 -14.84
N TYR A 73 -6.74 -2.93 -14.51
CA TYR A 73 -5.98 -3.88 -13.70
C TYR A 73 -4.70 -4.31 -14.40
N THR A 74 -3.57 -4.08 -13.73
CA THR A 74 -2.25 -4.59 -14.11
C THR A 74 -1.48 -5.00 -12.87
N VAL A 75 -0.58 -5.96 -13.00
CA VAL A 75 0.40 -6.30 -11.98
C VAL A 75 1.79 -6.05 -12.55
N GLU A 76 2.61 -5.32 -11.79
CA GLU A 76 3.96 -4.94 -12.20
C GLU A 76 4.97 -5.14 -11.07
N LEU A 77 6.20 -5.43 -11.45
CA LEU A 77 7.32 -5.41 -10.52
C LEU A 77 7.73 -3.95 -10.30
N ALA A 78 7.69 -3.48 -9.05
CA ALA A 78 8.10 -2.12 -8.71
C ALA A 78 8.77 -2.08 -7.34
N PRO A 79 9.84 -1.29 -7.16
CA PRO A 79 10.49 -1.16 -5.87
C PRO A 79 9.61 -0.39 -4.88
N ARG A 80 9.98 -0.45 -3.59
CA ARG A 80 9.40 0.44 -2.58
C ARG A 80 9.78 1.89 -2.86
N CYS A 81 8.95 2.80 -2.41
CA CYS A 81 9.24 4.21 -2.43
C CYS A 81 10.49 4.50 -1.57
N PRO A 82 11.49 5.22 -2.12
CA PRO A 82 12.72 5.53 -1.39
C PRO A 82 12.54 6.67 -0.37
N ALA A 83 11.37 7.32 -0.35
CA ALA A 83 11.10 8.42 0.56
C ALA A 83 11.02 7.94 2.00
N GLU A 84 11.45 8.78 2.92
CA GLU A 84 11.29 8.48 4.34
C GLU A 84 9.81 8.42 4.71
N ALA A 85 9.44 7.44 5.54
CA ALA A 85 8.11 7.41 6.13
C ALA A 85 7.92 8.68 6.98
N GLY A 86 6.88 9.47 6.69
CA GLY A 86 6.60 10.65 7.49
C GLY A 86 6.43 10.26 8.96
N LEU A 87 7.01 11.05 9.89
CA LEU A 87 7.06 10.82 11.35
C LEU A 87 5.69 10.79 12.07
N LYS A 88 4.60 10.47 11.39
CA LYS A 88 3.24 10.44 11.93
C LYS A 88 2.94 9.07 12.53
N GLY A 89 3.40 8.87 13.76
CA GLY A 89 3.11 7.70 14.58
C GLY A 89 3.73 7.85 15.98
N PRO A 90 3.36 6.99 16.95
CA PRO A 90 4.04 6.95 18.26
C PRO A 90 5.53 6.65 18.07
N GLU A 91 6.40 7.31 18.85
CA GLU A 91 7.87 7.23 18.72
C GLU A 91 8.43 5.79 18.77
N HIS A 92 7.72 4.88 19.42
CA HIS A 92 8.11 3.47 19.60
C HIS A 92 7.67 2.53 18.45
N VAL A 93 7.00 3.02 17.42
CA VAL A 93 6.55 2.25 16.23
C VAL A 93 7.25 2.76 14.96
N ARG A 94 8.36 3.50 15.12
CA ARG A 94 9.15 4.04 14.01
C ARG A 94 10.06 2.96 13.43
N GLU A 95 9.48 1.96 12.77
CA GLU A 95 10.12 1.24 11.67
C GLU A 95 9.08 0.91 10.60
N PRO A 96 9.43 0.97 9.31
CA PRO A 96 10.71 1.39 8.77
C PRO A 96 10.77 2.91 8.57
N ASP A 97 11.99 3.46 8.57
CA ASP A 97 12.31 4.83 8.15
C ASP A 97 11.89 5.13 6.70
N PHE A 98 11.30 4.18 5.98
CA PHE A 98 11.01 4.24 4.55
C PHE A 98 9.54 3.97 4.29
N CYS A 99 9.02 4.62 3.26
CA CYS A 99 7.65 4.43 2.83
C CYS A 99 7.44 3.00 2.29
N LEU A 100 6.37 2.36 2.75
CA LEU A 100 6.06 0.97 2.38
C LEU A 100 5.30 0.84 1.05
N LEU A 101 4.86 1.96 0.48
CA LEU A 101 4.16 2.00 -0.79
C LEU A 101 5.14 1.87 -1.96
N ARG A 102 4.62 1.54 -3.14
CA ARG A 102 5.42 1.49 -4.38
C ARG A 102 6.07 2.82 -4.71
N GLU A 103 7.18 2.77 -5.45
CA GLU A 103 7.79 3.98 -6.01
C GLU A 103 6.82 4.78 -6.89
N GLY A 104 6.88 6.12 -6.77
CA GLY A 104 6.03 7.03 -7.53
C GLY A 104 4.56 7.06 -7.11
N HIS A 105 4.22 6.50 -5.94
CA HIS A 105 2.85 6.60 -5.44
C HIS A 105 2.46 8.06 -5.15
N PRO A 106 1.17 8.43 -5.31
CA PRO A 106 0.69 9.74 -4.94
C PRO A 106 0.30 9.80 -3.46
N GLY A 107 0.13 11.01 -2.97
CA GLY A 107 -0.25 11.27 -1.59
C GLY A 107 0.93 11.24 -0.63
N ASP A 108 0.61 11.23 0.66
CA ASP A 108 1.59 11.29 1.73
C ASP A 108 2.34 9.94 1.89
N HIS A 109 3.58 10.02 2.37
CA HIS A 109 4.43 8.87 2.67
C HIS A 109 4.23 8.39 4.11
N PHE A 110 3.95 7.10 4.29
CA PHE A 110 3.80 6.50 5.62
C PHE A 110 4.57 5.17 5.70
N GLY A 111 5.07 4.89 6.89
CA GLY A 111 5.48 3.56 7.33
C GLY A 111 4.29 2.82 7.95
N GLU A 112 4.46 1.55 8.28
CA GLU A 112 3.42 0.70 8.86
C GLU A 112 2.89 1.30 10.17
N THR A 113 1.76 2.00 10.13
CA THR A 113 0.95 2.22 11.33
C THR A 113 0.02 1.03 11.47
N TRP A 114 0.46 0.02 12.20
CA TRP A 114 -0.41 -1.06 12.69
C TRP A 114 -1.56 -0.41 13.48
N PHE A 115 -2.80 -0.77 13.14
CA PHE A 115 -4.02 -0.34 13.82
C PHE A 115 -4.09 -0.79 15.27
#